data_AF-A0A6C8H3H8-F1
#
_entry.id   AF-A0A6C8H3H8-F1
#
_cell.length_a   1.000
_cell.length_b   1.000
_cell.length_c   1.000
_cell.angle_alpha   90.00
_cell.angle_beta   90.00
_cell.angle_gamma   90.00
#
_symmetry.space_group_name_H-M   'P 1'
#
loop_
_entity.id
_entity.type
_entity.pdbx_description
1 polymer ?
#
loop_
_entity_poly.entity_id
_entity_poly.type
_entity_poly.pdbx_seq_one_letter_code
_entity_poly.pdbx_strand_id
1 'polypeptide(L)'
;MHPFIHPLSAAVDPAWESKSDWEIYKGIAKKFSEVCVGHLGKETDVVTLPIQHDSAAELAQPLDVKDWKKGECDLIPGKTAPHIMTVERDYPATYERFTSIGPLMEKIGNGGKGIAWNTQSEMDLLRKLNYTKMDLLRKLNYTVKAWAALSEFTGRDHTHLATNKEEEKIRFRDIQAQPRKIISSPTWSGLEDEHVSYNAGYTNVHELIPWRTLSGRQQLYQDHQWMRDFGESLLVYRPPIDTRSVKAVMGRKSNGNPEKALNFLTPHQKWGIHSTYSDNLLMLTLSRGGPIVWMSETDAKDLGIEDNDWIEVFNSNGALTARAVVSQRVPAGMTMMYHAQERIVNLPGSEITQQRGGIHNSVTRITPKPTHMIGGYAQLAYGFNYYGTVGSNRDEFVVVRKMKNINWLDGEGNDQVQESVK
;
A
#
# COMPACT_ATOMS: atom_id res chain seq x y z
N MET A 1 15.73 3.08 -5.45
CA MET A 1 16.07 3.66 -6.77
C MET A 1 17.18 4.70 -6.63
N HIS A 2 17.04 5.73 -5.81
CA HIS A 2 18.07 6.74 -5.57
C HIS A 2 17.85 7.44 -4.22
N PRO A 3 18.86 8.14 -3.67
CA PRO A 3 18.78 8.81 -2.36
C PRO A 3 18.37 10.29 -2.42
N PHE A 4 17.85 10.76 -3.56
CA PHE A 4 17.46 12.16 -3.72
C PHE A 4 16.04 12.47 -3.24
N ILE A 5 15.89 13.61 -2.56
CA ILE A 5 14.60 14.27 -2.34
C ILE A 5 14.45 15.42 -3.35
N HIS A 6 13.27 15.50 -3.97
CA HIS A 6 12.92 16.55 -4.94
C HIS A 6 11.42 16.93 -4.79
N PRO A 7 11.02 18.14 -5.20
CA PRO A 7 9.66 18.63 -5.00
C PRO A 7 8.74 18.33 -6.19
N LEU A 8 7.43 18.48 -5.97
CA LEU A 8 6.48 18.86 -7.00
C LEU A 8 6.30 20.39 -6.90
N SER A 9 6.17 21.08 -8.03
CA SER A 9 6.00 22.54 -8.10
C SER A 9 4.82 22.91 -8.98
N ALA A 10 4.07 23.94 -8.60
CA ALA A 10 3.07 24.54 -9.47
C ALA A 10 3.79 25.27 -10.61
N ALA A 11 3.75 24.73 -11.82
CA ALA A 11 4.23 25.42 -13.01
C ALA A 11 3.29 26.58 -13.40
N VAL A 12 1.99 26.37 -13.17
CA VAL A 12 0.89 27.34 -13.29
C VAL A 12 -0.07 27.05 -12.14
N ASP A 13 -0.89 28.04 -11.77
CA ASP A 13 -2.00 27.83 -10.86
C ASP A 13 -2.95 26.73 -11.39
N PRO A 14 -3.61 25.95 -10.51
CA PRO A 14 -4.52 24.90 -10.93
C PRO A 14 -5.63 25.44 -11.86
N ALA A 15 -5.82 24.78 -13.00
CA ALA A 15 -6.82 25.18 -13.99
C ALA A 15 -8.27 25.03 -13.45
N TRP A 16 -9.15 25.89 -13.95
CA TRP A 16 -10.56 25.99 -13.52
C TRP A 16 -10.69 26.19 -12.00
N GLU A 17 -11.52 25.41 -11.33
CA GLU A 17 -11.74 25.46 -9.88
C GLU A 17 -10.95 24.38 -9.12
N SER A 18 -9.99 23.75 -9.80
CA SER A 18 -9.14 22.74 -9.19
C SER A 18 -8.35 23.32 -8.02
N LYS A 19 -8.09 22.50 -7.01
CA LYS A 19 -7.29 22.87 -5.83
C LYS A 19 -6.36 21.71 -5.49
N SER A 20 -5.24 22.02 -4.85
CA SER A 20 -4.38 20.96 -4.29
C SER A 20 -5.11 20.25 -3.15
N ASP A 21 -4.78 18.99 -2.89
CA ASP A 21 -5.39 18.21 -1.79
C ASP A 21 -5.24 18.92 -0.44
N TRP A 22 -4.10 19.58 -0.21
CA TRP A 22 -3.87 20.39 0.99
C TRP A 22 -4.91 21.51 1.14
N GLU A 23 -5.19 22.27 0.07
CA GLU A 23 -6.19 23.34 0.13
C GLU A 23 -7.62 22.81 0.18
N ILE A 24 -7.90 21.66 -0.46
CA ILE A 24 -9.21 20.98 -0.37
C ILE A 24 -9.48 20.57 1.08
N TYR A 25 -8.59 19.79 1.71
CA TYR A 25 -8.79 19.34 3.09
C TYR A 25 -8.72 20.49 4.10
N LYS A 26 -7.91 21.52 3.86
CA LYS A 26 -7.93 22.75 4.66
C LYS A 26 -9.31 23.42 4.61
N GLY A 27 -9.88 23.57 3.41
CA GLY A 27 -11.22 24.12 3.22
C GLY A 27 -12.32 23.28 3.90
N ILE A 28 -12.23 21.95 3.80
CA ILE A 28 -13.13 21.02 4.49
C ILE A 28 -12.99 21.18 6.02
N ALA A 29 -11.77 21.20 6.56
CA ALA A 29 -11.52 21.38 7.98
C ALA A 29 -12.10 22.70 8.50
N LYS A 30 -11.98 23.78 7.70
CA LYS A 30 -12.62 25.07 8.00
C LYS A 30 -14.12 24.92 8.12
N LYS A 31 -14.77 24.35 7.09
CA LYS A 31 -16.22 24.24 7.08
C LYS A 31 -16.74 23.31 8.17
N PHE A 32 -16.04 22.20 8.40
CA PHE A 32 -16.33 21.27 9.48
C PHE A 32 -16.32 21.96 10.85
N SER A 33 -15.30 22.77 11.12
CA SER A 33 -15.15 23.48 12.39
C SER A 33 -16.30 24.46 12.66
N GLU A 34 -16.86 25.07 11.62
CA GLU A 34 -18.05 25.93 11.73
C GLU A 34 -19.32 25.10 11.98
N VAL A 35 -19.51 24.03 11.20
CA VAL A 35 -20.74 23.24 11.19
C VAL A 35 -20.87 22.35 12.43
N CYS A 36 -19.76 21.97 13.06
CA CYS A 36 -19.81 21.10 14.24
C CYS A 36 -20.29 21.83 15.51
N VAL A 37 -20.29 23.16 15.55
CA VAL A 37 -20.68 23.95 16.74
C VAL A 37 -22.14 23.69 17.10
N GLY A 38 -22.40 23.37 18.38
CA GLY A 38 -23.71 22.95 18.86
C GLY A 38 -23.98 21.45 18.72
N HIS A 39 -23.09 20.71 18.04
CA HIS A 39 -23.18 19.25 17.88
C HIS A 39 -21.97 18.51 18.49
N LEU A 40 -20.75 19.03 18.29
CA LEU A 40 -19.50 18.50 18.83
C LEU A 40 -18.65 19.65 19.37
N GLY A 41 -18.21 19.55 20.61
CA GLY A 41 -17.38 20.52 21.32
C GLY A 41 -15.99 19.96 21.64
N LYS A 42 -15.64 20.01 22.92
CA LYS A 42 -14.44 19.38 23.46
C LYS A 42 -14.83 18.02 24.00
N GLU A 43 -14.44 16.98 23.27
CA GLU A 43 -14.87 15.61 23.54
C GLU A 43 -13.68 14.74 23.95
N THR A 44 -13.97 13.80 24.84
CA THR A 44 -13.03 12.72 25.21
C THR A 44 -13.36 11.48 24.39
N ASP A 45 -12.42 11.09 23.52
CA ASP A 45 -12.53 9.89 22.70
C ASP A 45 -11.75 8.71 23.32
N VAL A 46 -12.30 7.50 23.22
CA VAL A 46 -11.66 6.27 23.69
C VAL A 46 -11.19 5.47 22.48
N VAL A 47 -9.88 5.46 22.27
CA VAL A 47 -9.24 4.88 21.09
C VAL A 47 -8.51 3.60 21.46
N THR A 48 -8.82 2.50 20.79
CA THR A 48 -8.02 1.28 20.88
C THR A 48 -6.78 1.38 20.01
N LEU A 49 -5.61 1.09 20.58
CA LEU A 49 -4.34 1.05 19.85
C LEU A 49 -3.74 -0.36 20.00
N PRO A 50 -3.53 -1.12 18.90
CA PRO A 50 -2.91 -2.44 19.03
C PRO A 50 -1.50 -2.33 19.59
N ILE A 51 -0.97 -3.45 20.09
CA ILE A 51 0.42 -3.52 20.56
C ILE A 51 1.36 -3.22 19.40
N GLN A 52 2.17 -2.17 19.54
CA GLN A 52 3.05 -1.67 18.49
C GLN A 52 4.41 -2.37 18.53
N HIS A 53 4.92 -2.76 17.36
CA HIS A 53 6.34 -2.99 17.16
C HIS A 53 7.15 -1.71 17.42
N ASP A 54 8.44 -1.84 17.72
CA ASP A 54 9.33 -0.73 18.04
C ASP A 54 8.86 0.06 19.28
N SER A 55 8.17 -0.64 20.20
CA SER A 55 7.76 -0.12 21.50
C SER A 55 7.98 -1.19 22.56
N ALA A 56 8.15 -0.81 23.83
CA ALA A 56 8.32 -1.78 24.91
C ALA A 56 7.16 -2.79 25.00
N ALA A 57 5.97 -2.42 24.54
CA ALA A 57 4.79 -3.30 24.55
C ALA A 57 4.90 -4.49 23.58
N GLU A 58 5.84 -4.49 22.63
CA GLU A 58 6.03 -5.61 21.70
C GLU A 58 6.39 -6.93 22.40
N LEU A 59 6.86 -6.86 23.65
CA LEU A 59 7.16 -7.99 24.54
C LEU A 59 5.91 -8.47 25.29
N ALA A 60 4.84 -8.80 24.55
CA ALA A 60 3.51 -8.99 25.14
C ALA A 60 3.27 -10.43 25.65
N GLN A 61 3.28 -11.41 24.75
CA GLN A 61 3.01 -12.82 25.05
C GLN A 61 4.21 -13.70 24.68
N PRO A 62 5.14 -14.00 25.62
CA PRO A 62 6.47 -14.49 25.26
C PRO A 62 6.55 -15.97 24.85
N LEU A 63 5.62 -16.82 25.29
CA LEU A 63 5.75 -18.29 25.15
C LEU A 63 4.61 -18.92 24.36
N ASP A 64 3.39 -18.45 24.57
CA ASP A 64 2.14 -19.01 24.06
C ASP A 64 1.14 -17.90 23.71
N VAL A 65 0.01 -18.28 23.11
CA VAL A 65 -1.10 -17.38 22.81
C VAL A 65 -2.24 -17.66 23.77
N LYS A 66 -2.69 -16.61 24.48
CA LYS A 66 -3.86 -16.65 25.38
C LYS A 66 -4.93 -15.67 24.94
N ASP A 67 -6.16 -16.17 24.84
CA ASP A 67 -7.36 -15.41 24.53
C ASP A 67 -8.14 -15.09 25.81
N TRP A 68 -8.11 -13.82 26.24
CA TRP A 68 -8.83 -13.36 27.42
C TRP A 68 -10.35 -13.61 27.32
N LYS A 69 -10.92 -13.63 26.11
CA LYS A 69 -12.35 -13.86 25.90
C LYS A 69 -12.75 -15.31 26.13
N LYS A 70 -11.78 -16.23 26.11
CA LYS A 70 -11.94 -17.64 26.50
C LYS A 70 -11.61 -17.91 27.96
N GLY A 71 -11.24 -16.88 28.73
CA GLY A 71 -10.82 -17.02 30.13
C GLY A 71 -9.43 -17.63 30.30
N GLU A 72 -8.58 -17.61 29.26
CA GLU A 72 -7.22 -18.16 29.31
C GLU A 72 -6.22 -17.20 30.00
N CYS A 73 -6.57 -15.91 30.08
CA CYS A 73 -5.84 -14.86 30.77
C CYS A 73 -6.75 -13.67 31.12
N ASP A 74 -6.27 -12.76 31.96
CA ASP A 74 -6.95 -11.48 32.21
C ASP A 74 -6.88 -10.55 30.98
N LEU A 75 -7.86 -9.66 30.84
CA LEU A 75 -7.84 -8.57 29.87
C LEU A 75 -6.91 -7.45 30.37
N ILE A 76 -5.70 -7.38 29.82
CA ILE A 76 -4.67 -6.40 30.18
C ILE A 76 -4.36 -5.53 28.95
N PRO A 77 -4.85 -4.28 28.90
CA PRO A 77 -4.61 -3.36 27.79
C PRO A 77 -3.11 -3.13 27.56
N GLY A 78 -2.65 -3.30 26.32
CA GLY A 78 -1.25 -3.20 25.95
C GLY A 78 -0.42 -4.47 26.16
N LYS A 79 -1.04 -5.59 26.56
CA LYS A 79 -0.36 -6.88 26.75
C LYS A 79 -1.14 -8.07 26.22
N THR A 80 -2.35 -8.31 26.72
CA THR A 80 -3.25 -9.38 26.25
C THR A 80 -4.45 -8.82 25.46
N ALA A 81 -4.55 -7.49 25.38
CA ALA A 81 -5.54 -6.71 24.64
C ALA A 81 -4.88 -5.46 24.04
N PRO A 82 -5.51 -4.74 23.08
CA PRO A 82 -5.01 -3.44 22.65
C PRO A 82 -4.95 -2.45 23.83
N HIS A 83 -4.07 -1.45 23.74
CA HIS A 83 -4.13 -0.31 24.63
C HIS A 83 -5.49 0.40 24.49
N ILE A 84 -6.00 0.95 25.58
CA ILE A 84 -7.21 1.77 25.60
C ILE A 84 -6.77 3.19 25.96
N MET A 85 -6.77 4.08 24.97
CA MET A 85 -6.21 5.42 25.06
C MET A 85 -7.32 6.46 25.14
N THR A 86 -7.17 7.45 26.01
CA THR A 86 -8.02 8.64 26.03
C THR A 86 -7.43 9.72 25.13
N VAL A 87 -8.20 10.26 24.19
CA VAL A 87 -7.77 11.30 23.25
C VAL A 87 -8.74 12.49 23.31
N GLU A 88 -8.22 13.65 23.69
CA GLU A 88 -8.98 14.89 23.76
C GLU A 88 -9.08 15.57 22.38
N ARG A 89 -10.31 15.69 21.86
CA ARG A 89 -10.62 16.29 20.57
C ARG A 89 -11.37 17.59 20.77
N ASP A 90 -10.78 18.69 20.31
CA ASP A 90 -11.45 20.00 20.26
C ASP A 90 -11.96 20.20 18.83
N TYR A 91 -13.19 19.75 18.57
CA TYR A 91 -13.75 19.73 17.21
C TYR A 91 -13.92 21.13 16.61
N PRO A 92 -14.41 22.15 17.33
CA PRO A 92 -14.44 23.53 16.84
C PRO A 92 -13.05 24.08 16.49
N ALA A 93 -11.98 23.55 17.09
CA ALA A 93 -10.61 23.94 16.79
C ALA A 93 -9.93 23.10 15.68
N THR A 94 -10.66 22.23 14.96
CA THR A 94 -10.08 21.32 13.96
C THR A 94 -9.28 22.06 12.88
N TYR A 95 -9.86 23.13 12.30
CA TYR A 95 -9.19 23.95 11.30
C TYR A 95 -7.92 24.62 11.84
N GLU A 96 -8.02 25.18 13.04
CA GLU A 96 -6.91 25.87 13.68
C GLU A 96 -5.76 24.93 14.05
N ARG A 97 -6.08 23.68 14.43
CA ARG A 97 -5.10 22.61 14.66
C ARG A 97 -4.51 22.09 13.34
N PHE A 98 -5.32 21.94 12.30
CA PHE A 98 -4.84 21.53 10.97
C PHE A 98 -3.85 22.54 10.38
N THR A 99 -4.08 23.83 10.63
CA THR A 99 -3.27 24.93 10.07
C THR A 99 -2.10 25.37 10.96
N SER A 100 -1.75 24.60 11.99
CA SER A 100 -0.64 24.89 12.90
C SER A 100 0.11 23.63 13.32
N ILE A 101 1.32 23.81 13.87
CA ILE A 101 2.03 22.70 14.50
C ILE A 101 1.54 22.57 15.93
N GLY A 102 1.10 21.38 16.30
CA GLY A 102 0.67 21.09 17.66
C GLY A 102 1.81 21.17 18.69
N PRO A 103 1.50 21.49 19.95
CA PRO A 103 2.50 21.69 21.01
C PRO A 103 3.19 20.39 21.47
N LEU A 104 2.71 19.22 21.04
CA LEU A 104 3.27 17.93 21.46
C LEU A 104 4.71 17.71 20.98
N MET A 105 5.11 18.34 19.87
CA MET A 105 6.49 18.28 19.40
C MET A 105 7.48 18.88 20.40
N GLU A 106 7.05 19.85 21.20
CA GLU A 106 7.88 20.49 22.24
C GLU A 106 7.67 19.81 23.59
N LYS A 107 6.42 19.47 23.92
CA LYS A 107 6.07 18.88 25.22
C LYS A 107 6.53 17.42 25.36
N ILE A 108 6.40 16.63 24.30
CA ILE A 108 6.73 15.19 24.30
C ILE A 108 8.03 14.95 23.54
N GLY A 109 8.22 15.65 22.41
CA GLY A 109 9.35 15.43 21.50
C GLY A 109 8.93 14.78 20.20
N ASN A 110 9.89 14.14 19.52
CA ASN A 110 9.66 13.39 18.29
C ASN A 110 10.36 12.03 18.38
N GLY A 111 9.98 11.09 17.52
CA GLY A 111 10.61 9.78 17.50
C GLY A 111 9.97 8.81 16.51
N GLY A 112 10.47 7.59 16.53
CA GLY A 112 10.03 6.49 15.70
C GLY A 112 11.08 5.39 15.72
N LYS A 113 10.69 4.16 15.36
CA LYS A 113 11.62 3.01 15.31
C LYS A 113 12.33 2.74 16.64
N GLY A 114 11.61 2.88 17.76
CA GLY A 114 12.09 2.55 19.10
C GLY A 114 12.88 3.65 19.80
N ILE A 115 13.17 4.76 19.12
CA ILE A 115 13.97 5.87 19.66
C ILE A 115 13.17 7.18 19.65
N ALA A 116 13.52 8.09 20.55
CA ALA A 116 12.93 9.42 20.66
C ALA A 116 14.01 10.47 20.95
N TRP A 117 13.75 11.72 20.59
CA TRP A 117 14.67 12.83 20.81
C TRP A 117 13.92 14.16 21.01
N ASN A 118 14.61 15.12 21.64
CA ASN A 118 14.11 16.48 21.77
C ASN A 118 14.21 17.23 20.43
N THR A 119 13.12 17.91 20.05
CA THR A 119 13.02 18.67 18.79
C THR A 119 12.83 20.18 18.99
N GLN A 120 13.23 20.75 20.14
CA GLN A 120 12.95 22.15 20.49
C GLN A 120 13.61 23.14 19.52
N SER A 121 14.91 22.98 19.25
CA SER A 121 15.66 23.85 18.31
C SER A 121 15.04 23.84 16.91
N GLU A 122 14.49 22.71 16.52
CA GLU A 122 13.77 22.54 15.27
C GLU A 122 12.46 23.34 15.28
N MET A 123 11.68 23.25 16.35
CA MET A 123 10.46 24.05 16.53
C MET A 123 10.73 25.56 16.53
N ASP A 124 11.82 26.02 17.18
CA ASP A 124 12.21 27.42 17.18
C ASP A 124 12.58 27.94 15.78
N LEU A 125 13.23 27.10 14.97
CA LEU A 125 13.52 27.42 13.59
C LEU A 125 12.25 27.45 12.73
N LEU A 126 11.30 26.52 12.96
CA LEU A 126 10.03 26.49 12.24
C LEU A 126 9.22 27.76 12.44
N ARG A 127 9.18 28.30 13.67
CA ARG A 127 8.55 29.59 13.96
C ARG A 127 9.12 30.73 13.12
N LYS A 128 10.41 30.70 12.80
CA LYS A 128 11.07 31.72 11.97
C LYS A 128 10.79 31.52 10.48
N LEU A 129 10.69 30.27 10.04
CA LEU A 129 10.50 29.92 8.62
C LEU A 129 9.04 30.03 8.17
N ASN A 130 8.11 29.76 9.09
CA ASN A 130 6.70 29.55 8.84
C ASN A 130 5.83 30.45 9.71
N TYR A 131 6.47 31.47 10.29
CA TYR A 131 5.84 32.37 11.23
C TYR A 131 5.12 31.57 12.34
N THR A 132 4.22 32.21 13.05
CA THR A 132 3.40 31.59 14.08
C THR A 132 2.00 32.09 13.84
N LYS A 133 1.01 31.22 13.53
CA LYS A 133 -0.38 31.61 13.25
C LYS A 133 -0.45 33.07 12.73
N MET A 134 0.11 33.37 11.56
CA MET A 134 -0.30 32.93 10.22
C MET A 134 0.86 32.29 9.39
N ASP A 135 0.66 31.04 8.91
CA ASP A 135 1.24 30.36 7.71
C ASP A 135 2.51 29.43 7.71
N LEU A 136 2.25 28.10 7.74
CA LEU A 136 3.04 26.82 7.62
C LEU A 136 4.17 26.65 6.56
N LEU A 137 4.88 25.51 6.38
CA LEU A 137 5.78 24.66 7.21
C LEU A 137 6.97 24.13 6.33
N ARG A 138 8.20 23.87 6.85
CA ARG A 138 9.36 23.23 6.12
C ARG A 138 10.21 22.27 7.00
N LYS A 139 10.98 21.34 6.41
CA LYS A 139 11.76 20.26 7.12
C LYS A 139 13.07 20.72 7.79
N LEU A 140 13.55 19.93 8.78
CA LEU A 140 14.71 20.20 9.65
C LEU A 140 15.64 18.98 9.76
N ASN A 141 16.90 19.21 10.17
CA ASN A 141 17.91 18.18 10.41
C ASN A 141 17.98 17.83 11.91
N TYR A 142 17.75 16.56 12.25
CA TYR A 142 17.73 16.01 13.60
C TYR A 142 18.61 14.74 13.74
N THR A 143 19.40 14.44 12.71
CA THR A 143 19.99 13.11 12.50
C THR A 143 21.03 12.72 13.54
N VAL A 144 21.89 13.65 13.99
CA VAL A 144 22.87 13.39 15.07
C VAL A 144 22.17 13.04 16.39
N LYS A 145 21.13 13.80 16.78
CA LYS A 145 20.33 13.52 17.98
C LYS A 145 19.66 12.14 17.91
N ALA A 146 19.18 11.75 16.73
CA ALA A 146 18.56 10.45 16.54
C ALA A 146 19.57 9.30 16.65
N TRP A 147 20.78 9.44 16.09
CA TRP A 147 21.84 8.44 16.26
C TRP A 147 22.30 8.34 17.70
N ALA A 148 22.45 9.47 18.40
CA ALA A 148 22.77 9.47 19.84
C ALA A 148 21.70 8.73 20.66
N ALA A 149 20.41 8.92 20.36
CA ALA A 149 19.34 8.20 21.02
C ALA A 149 19.41 6.68 20.78
N LEU A 150 19.87 6.23 19.60
CA LEU A 150 20.09 4.81 19.33
C LEU A 150 21.32 4.27 20.05
N SER A 151 22.39 5.06 20.18
CA SER A 151 23.60 4.68 20.92
C SER A 151 23.32 4.26 22.35
N GLU A 152 22.32 4.86 23.01
CA GLU A 152 21.90 4.48 24.36
C GLU A 152 21.37 3.03 24.44
N PHE A 153 20.72 2.53 23.39
CA PHE A 153 20.24 1.15 23.34
C PHE A 153 21.36 0.16 23.01
N THR A 154 22.29 0.54 22.13
CA THR A 154 23.32 -0.37 21.63
C THR A 154 24.58 -0.36 22.49
N GLY A 155 24.80 0.69 23.28
CA GLY A 155 26.06 0.93 23.98
C GLY A 155 27.23 1.25 23.05
N ARG A 156 26.96 1.65 21.80
CA ARG A 156 27.95 1.93 20.76
C ARG A 156 27.67 3.30 20.17
N ASP A 157 28.70 4.11 19.97
CA ASP A 157 28.51 5.39 19.28
C ASP A 157 28.14 5.15 17.80
N HIS A 158 27.08 5.81 17.37
CA HIS A 158 26.64 5.86 15.98
C HIS A 158 26.57 7.29 15.43
N THR A 159 26.93 8.31 16.22
CA THR A 159 26.82 9.71 15.81
C THR A 159 27.74 10.04 14.65
N HIS A 160 28.89 9.36 14.53
CA HIS A 160 29.84 9.48 13.42
C HIS A 160 29.20 9.32 12.04
N LEU A 161 28.07 8.61 11.94
CA LEU A 161 27.33 8.42 10.69
C LEU A 161 26.63 9.68 10.17
N ALA A 162 26.51 10.72 11.00
CA ALA A 162 25.86 11.98 10.64
C ALA A 162 26.65 13.24 11.05
N THR A 163 27.65 13.15 11.93
CA THR A 163 28.41 14.32 12.42
C THR A 163 29.03 15.14 11.28
N ASN A 164 29.56 14.49 10.24
CA ASN A 164 30.12 15.17 9.07
C ASN A 164 29.08 15.96 8.24
N LYS A 165 27.79 15.74 8.49
CA LYS A 165 26.64 16.39 7.83
C LYS A 165 25.69 17.04 8.85
N GLU A 166 26.16 17.32 10.08
CA GLU A 166 25.32 17.90 11.13
C GLU A 166 24.76 19.28 10.74
N GLU A 167 25.56 20.08 10.03
CA GLU A 167 25.15 21.42 9.61
C GLU A 167 24.18 21.41 8.42
N GLU A 168 24.12 20.32 7.66
CA GLU A 168 23.33 20.17 6.43
C GLU A 168 21.84 20.41 6.71
N LYS A 169 21.19 21.27 5.93
CA LYS A 169 19.77 21.60 6.09
C LYS A 169 19.09 21.75 4.74
N ILE A 170 18.55 20.65 4.24
CA ILE A 170 17.80 20.62 2.98
C ILE A 170 16.55 21.52 3.08
N ARG A 171 16.42 22.54 2.22
CA ARG A 171 15.21 23.37 2.10
C ARG A 171 14.43 23.07 0.83
N PHE A 172 13.12 23.34 0.89
CA PHE A 172 12.23 23.18 -0.26
C PHE A 172 12.68 24.00 -1.48
N ARG A 173 13.14 25.25 -1.27
CA ARG A 173 13.64 26.10 -2.37
C ARG A 173 14.95 25.57 -2.97
N ASP A 174 15.81 24.96 -2.15
CA ASP A 174 17.08 24.40 -2.64
C ASP A 174 16.82 23.17 -3.51
N ILE A 175 15.85 22.32 -3.13
CA ILE A 175 15.50 21.13 -3.93
C ILE A 175 14.71 21.47 -5.19
N GLN A 176 14.08 22.65 -5.26
CA GLN A 176 13.55 23.20 -6.51
C GLN A 176 14.69 23.58 -7.46
N ALA A 177 15.81 24.10 -6.92
CA ALA A 177 16.98 24.43 -7.73
C ALA A 177 17.69 23.17 -8.22
N GLN A 178 17.90 22.18 -7.33
CA GLN A 178 18.48 20.90 -7.70
C GLN A 178 18.17 19.85 -6.61
N PRO A 179 17.79 18.60 -6.97
CA PRO A 179 17.60 17.53 -6.00
C PRO A 179 18.77 17.38 -5.02
N ARG A 180 18.47 17.05 -3.77
CA ARG A 180 19.49 16.88 -2.71
C ARG A 180 19.51 15.45 -2.23
N LYS A 181 20.71 14.90 -2.03
CA LYS A 181 20.90 13.61 -1.38
C LYS A 181 20.54 13.74 0.10
N ILE A 182 19.83 12.76 0.64
CA ILE A 182 19.47 12.73 2.07
C ILE A 182 20.68 12.37 2.95
N ILE A 183 20.47 12.43 4.27
CA ILE A 183 21.48 12.12 5.29
C ILE A 183 21.20 10.71 5.85
N SER A 184 22.26 9.96 6.17
CA SER A 184 22.17 8.70 6.92
C SER A 184 21.36 8.89 8.20
N SER A 185 20.36 8.03 8.41
CA SER A 185 19.44 8.13 9.55
C SER A 185 19.23 6.76 10.19
N PRO A 186 19.09 6.68 11.54
CA PRO A 186 18.80 5.43 12.25
C PRO A 186 17.44 4.84 11.86
N THR A 187 16.58 5.62 11.19
CA THR A 187 15.34 5.12 10.60
C THR A 187 15.59 4.01 9.56
N TRP A 188 16.73 4.03 8.88
CA TRP A 188 17.09 3.09 7.83
C TRP A 188 18.22 2.15 8.27
N SER A 189 18.70 1.31 7.36
CA SER A 189 19.77 0.33 7.64
C SER A 189 20.91 0.35 6.62
N GLY A 190 20.92 1.32 5.72
CA GLY A 190 22.03 1.62 4.83
C GLY A 190 22.59 3.02 5.07
N LEU A 191 23.69 3.34 4.39
CA LEU A 191 24.37 4.63 4.51
C LEU A 191 24.18 5.50 3.28
N GLU A 192 24.12 6.81 3.51
CA GLU A 192 24.13 7.85 2.48
C GLU A 192 25.51 8.49 2.41
N ASP A 193 26.43 7.75 1.80
CA ASP A 193 27.85 8.04 1.77
C ASP A 193 28.38 8.22 0.34
N GLU A 194 29.51 8.92 0.19
CA GLU A 194 30.13 9.17 -1.12
C GLU A 194 31.07 8.04 -1.56
N HIS A 195 31.45 7.15 -0.65
CA HIS A 195 32.35 6.02 -0.89
C HIS A 195 31.64 4.66 -0.86
N VAL A 196 30.51 4.55 -0.18
CA VAL A 196 29.66 3.35 -0.19
C VAL A 196 28.22 3.66 -0.58
N SER A 197 27.70 2.90 -1.54
CA SER A 197 26.29 2.99 -1.94
C SER A 197 25.37 2.47 -0.84
N TYR A 198 24.17 3.03 -0.74
CA TYR A 198 23.16 2.54 0.19
C TYR A 198 22.89 1.04 0.00
N ASN A 199 22.99 0.28 1.09
CA ASN A 199 22.70 -1.15 1.14
C ASN A 199 21.91 -1.47 2.41
N ALA A 200 20.73 -2.08 2.29
CA ALA A 200 19.90 -2.39 3.45
C ALA A 200 20.56 -3.49 4.31
N GLY A 201 20.55 -3.31 5.63
CA GLY A 201 21.23 -4.22 6.56
C GLY A 201 22.72 -3.90 6.76
N TYR A 202 23.27 -2.91 6.03
CA TYR A 202 24.66 -2.50 6.17
C TYR A 202 24.99 -2.08 7.60
N THR A 203 24.16 -1.24 8.23
CA THR A 203 24.41 -0.82 9.61
C THR A 203 24.26 -1.97 10.60
N ASN A 204 23.36 -2.92 10.35
CA ASN A 204 23.27 -4.12 11.20
C ASN A 204 24.57 -4.92 11.20
N VAL A 205 25.19 -5.07 10.03
CA VAL A 205 26.45 -5.82 9.86
C VAL A 205 27.67 -5.06 10.37
N HIS A 206 27.79 -3.77 10.05
CA HIS A 206 29.02 -2.99 10.29
C HIS A 206 28.98 -2.18 11.59
N GLU A 207 27.79 -1.72 12.00
CA GLU A 207 27.60 -0.97 13.25
C GLU A 207 27.17 -1.86 14.41
N LEU A 208 26.92 -3.16 14.13
CA LEU A 208 26.44 -4.16 15.10
C LEU A 208 25.09 -3.79 15.75
N ILE A 209 24.27 -3.03 15.03
CA ILE A 209 22.91 -2.72 15.45
C ILE A 209 22.05 -3.99 15.26
N PRO A 210 21.36 -4.50 16.29
CA PRO A 210 20.49 -5.66 16.16
C PRO A 210 19.37 -5.44 15.12
N TRP A 211 18.97 -6.50 14.42
CA TRP A 211 17.65 -6.51 13.79
C TRP A 211 16.60 -6.51 14.90
N ARG A 212 15.47 -5.81 14.72
CA ARG A 212 14.38 -5.79 15.71
C ARG A 212 13.55 -7.07 15.62
N THR A 213 14.19 -8.20 15.90
CA THR A 213 13.64 -9.54 15.98
C THR A 213 13.88 -10.12 17.36
N LEU A 214 13.14 -11.16 17.72
CA LEU A 214 13.25 -11.87 19.00
C LEU A 214 14.70 -12.24 19.34
N SER A 215 15.49 -12.64 18.33
CA SER A 215 16.89 -13.02 18.52
C SER A 215 17.88 -11.86 18.39
N GLY A 216 17.46 -10.71 17.88
CA GLY A 216 18.35 -9.62 17.47
C GLY A 216 19.05 -9.82 16.12
N ARG A 217 18.78 -10.94 15.41
CA ARG A 217 19.45 -11.38 14.17
C ARG A 217 18.43 -11.64 13.06
N GLN A 218 18.92 -11.93 11.85
CA GLN A 218 18.08 -12.46 10.78
C GLN A 218 17.44 -13.78 11.22
N GLN A 219 16.12 -13.79 11.39
CA GLN A 219 15.42 -14.87 12.08
C GLN A 219 14.89 -15.90 11.09
N LEU A 220 15.62 -17.02 10.98
CA LEU A 220 15.22 -18.14 10.12
C LEU A 220 14.09 -18.97 10.74
N TYR A 221 14.09 -19.11 12.06
CA TYR A 221 13.08 -19.88 12.79
C TYR A 221 12.01 -18.98 13.40
N GLN A 222 10.77 -19.13 12.92
CA GLN A 222 9.60 -18.38 13.38
C GLN A 222 8.87 -19.20 14.44
N ASP A 223 9.17 -18.95 15.70
CA ASP A 223 8.76 -19.78 16.83
C ASP A 223 7.43 -19.38 17.46
N HIS A 224 6.78 -18.29 17.04
CA HIS A 224 5.44 -17.95 17.52
C HIS A 224 4.47 -19.13 17.32
N GLN A 225 3.56 -19.38 18.27
CA GLN A 225 2.64 -20.52 18.26
C GLN A 225 1.95 -20.70 16.90
N TRP A 226 1.35 -19.63 16.35
CA TRP A 226 0.71 -19.70 15.03
C TRP A 226 1.68 -20.00 13.90
N MET A 227 2.92 -19.49 13.93
CA MET A 227 3.91 -19.81 12.88
C MET A 227 4.25 -21.30 12.89
N ARG A 228 4.40 -21.89 14.08
CA ARG A 228 4.63 -23.33 14.24
C ARG A 228 3.42 -24.15 13.76
N ASP A 229 2.23 -23.82 14.27
CA ASP A 229 1.01 -24.60 14.04
C ASP A 229 0.51 -24.49 12.60
N PHE A 230 0.68 -23.32 11.97
CA PHE A 230 0.39 -23.17 10.54
C PHE A 230 1.47 -23.80 9.65
N GLY A 231 2.57 -24.32 10.19
CA GLY A 231 3.62 -25.03 9.44
C GLY A 231 4.60 -24.10 8.70
N GLU A 232 4.91 -22.94 9.28
CA GLU A 232 5.79 -21.90 8.72
C GLU A 232 6.91 -21.50 9.69
N SER A 233 7.24 -22.36 10.66
CA SER A 233 8.37 -22.13 11.56
C SER A 233 9.72 -22.12 10.85
N LEU A 234 9.83 -22.86 9.75
CA LEU A 234 10.89 -22.74 8.74
C LEU A 234 10.25 -22.58 7.36
N LEU A 235 11.05 -22.10 6.40
CA LEU A 235 10.61 -22.05 5.01
C LEU A 235 10.30 -23.45 4.47
N VAL A 236 9.16 -23.58 3.80
CA VAL A 236 8.73 -24.80 3.12
C VAL A 236 8.09 -24.43 1.79
N TYR A 237 8.12 -25.37 0.83
CA TYR A 237 7.30 -25.23 -0.37
C TYR A 237 5.82 -25.24 0.00
N ARG A 238 5.05 -24.31 -0.57
CA ARG A 238 3.60 -24.24 -0.50
C ARG A 238 3.07 -24.11 -1.93
N PRO A 239 2.18 -25.00 -2.39
CA PRO A 239 1.53 -24.81 -3.68
C PRO A 239 0.57 -23.61 -3.62
N PRO A 240 0.20 -23.03 -4.79
CA PRO A 240 -0.87 -22.06 -4.86
C PRO A 240 -2.16 -22.58 -4.22
N ILE A 241 -2.92 -21.71 -3.57
CA ILE A 241 -4.19 -22.10 -2.95
C ILE A 241 -5.29 -22.33 -4.01
N ASP A 242 -6.21 -23.25 -3.75
CA ASP A 242 -7.44 -23.36 -4.54
C ASP A 242 -8.48 -22.34 -4.04
N THR A 243 -8.69 -21.27 -4.81
CA THR A 243 -9.69 -20.23 -4.51
C THR A 243 -11.13 -20.71 -4.71
N ARG A 244 -11.32 -21.85 -5.41
CA ARG A 244 -12.61 -22.50 -5.72
C ARG A 244 -13.58 -21.61 -6.52
N SER A 245 -13.07 -20.56 -7.16
CA SER A 245 -13.91 -19.53 -7.79
C SER A 245 -14.51 -19.97 -9.14
N VAL A 246 -13.95 -20.97 -9.81
CA VAL A 246 -14.32 -21.35 -11.20
C VAL A 246 -15.41 -22.42 -11.27
N LYS A 247 -15.23 -23.57 -10.59
CA LYS A 247 -16.04 -24.78 -10.79
C LYS A 247 -17.56 -24.57 -10.64
N ALA A 248 -17.95 -23.66 -9.75
CA ALA A 248 -19.37 -23.40 -9.47
C ALA A 248 -20.10 -22.67 -10.62
N VAL A 249 -19.37 -21.89 -11.43
CA VAL A 249 -19.96 -20.98 -12.42
C VAL A 249 -19.66 -21.35 -13.87
N MET A 250 -18.58 -22.09 -14.13
CA MET A 250 -18.22 -22.53 -15.48
C MET A 250 -19.37 -23.35 -16.12
N GLY A 251 -19.72 -23.02 -17.36
CA GLY A 251 -20.81 -23.63 -18.12
C GLY A 251 -22.23 -23.23 -17.68
N ARG A 252 -22.41 -22.46 -16.60
CA ARG A 252 -23.75 -22.10 -16.09
C ARG A 252 -24.50 -21.10 -16.98
N LYS A 253 -23.77 -20.21 -17.66
CA LYS A 253 -24.30 -19.15 -18.53
C LYS A 253 -23.59 -19.16 -19.87
N SER A 254 -23.58 -20.30 -20.55
CA SER A 254 -22.90 -20.47 -21.85
C SER A 254 -23.45 -19.49 -22.90
N ASN A 255 -22.56 -18.90 -23.70
CA ASN A 255 -22.91 -18.12 -24.90
C ASN A 255 -22.74 -18.94 -26.20
N GLY A 256 -22.47 -20.25 -26.08
CA GLY A 256 -22.21 -21.18 -27.18
C GLY A 256 -20.73 -21.39 -27.51
N ASN A 257 -19.84 -20.51 -27.07
CA ASN A 257 -18.40 -20.67 -27.28
C ASN A 257 -17.77 -21.57 -26.20
N PRO A 258 -16.63 -22.24 -26.49
CA PRO A 258 -15.88 -22.99 -25.50
C PRO A 258 -15.43 -22.12 -24.31
N GLU A 259 -15.33 -22.76 -23.14
CA GLU A 259 -14.87 -22.14 -21.90
C GLU A 259 -13.66 -22.91 -21.36
N LYS A 260 -12.63 -22.21 -20.86
CA LYS A 260 -11.44 -22.84 -20.27
C LYS A 260 -11.04 -22.13 -18.98
N ALA A 261 -10.65 -22.91 -17.97
CA ALA A 261 -10.11 -22.38 -16.73
C ALA A 261 -8.61 -22.07 -16.88
N LEU A 262 -8.18 -20.85 -16.58
CA LEU A 262 -6.79 -20.41 -16.66
C LEU A 262 -6.38 -19.67 -15.38
N ASN A 263 -5.09 -19.73 -15.02
CA ASN A 263 -4.56 -18.91 -13.93
C ASN A 263 -4.56 -17.42 -14.34
N PHE A 264 -5.10 -16.56 -13.48
CA PHE A 264 -5.28 -15.14 -13.75
C PHE A 264 -4.20 -14.29 -13.09
N LEU A 265 -3.21 -13.88 -13.87
CA LEU A 265 -2.10 -13.06 -13.40
C LEU A 265 -2.34 -11.58 -13.72
N THR A 266 -1.95 -10.72 -12.79
CA THR A 266 -2.12 -9.26 -12.90
C THR A 266 -0.79 -8.52 -12.69
N PRO A 267 0.24 -8.79 -13.53
CA PRO A 267 1.48 -8.02 -13.48
C PRO A 267 1.23 -6.55 -13.82
N HIS A 268 2.08 -5.64 -13.36
CA HIS A 268 1.89 -4.21 -13.63
C HIS A 268 2.07 -3.87 -15.11
N GLN A 269 1.18 -3.01 -15.63
CA GLN A 269 1.15 -2.66 -17.04
C GLN A 269 2.33 -1.81 -17.49
N LYS A 270 2.63 -1.87 -18.80
CA LYS A 270 3.61 -1.00 -19.45
C LYS A 270 3.07 0.41 -19.76
N TRP A 271 1.75 0.52 -19.92
CA TRP A 271 1.06 1.67 -20.52
C TRP A 271 0.37 2.56 -19.47
N GLY A 272 0.85 2.53 -18.24
CA GLY A 272 0.31 3.29 -17.13
C GLY A 272 0.95 2.90 -15.81
N ILE A 273 0.69 3.68 -14.78
CA ILE A 273 1.08 3.37 -13.40
C ILE A 273 -0.20 3.14 -12.61
N HIS A 274 -0.51 1.87 -12.36
CA HIS A 274 -1.87 1.45 -11.97
C HIS A 274 -2.87 1.95 -13.03
N SER A 275 -3.98 2.58 -12.64
CA SER A 275 -4.89 3.22 -13.59
C SER A 275 -4.53 4.67 -13.93
N THR A 276 -3.57 5.28 -13.24
CA THR A 276 -3.06 6.57 -13.68
C THR A 276 -2.40 6.40 -15.04
N TYR A 277 -2.80 7.25 -15.99
CA TYR A 277 -2.47 7.20 -17.41
C TYR A 277 -3.16 6.10 -18.23
N SER A 278 -4.01 5.23 -17.67
CA SER A 278 -4.68 4.20 -18.47
C SER A 278 -5.69 4.80 -19.46
N ASP A 279 -6.25 5.95 -19.13
CA ASP A 279 -7.17 6.74 -19.97
C ASP A 279 -6.43 7.79 -20.82
N ASN A 280 -5.12 7.94 -20.63
CA ASN A 280 -4.32 8.89 -21.40
C ASN A 280 -4.25 8.45 -22.86
N LEU A 281 -4.69 9.32 -23.77
CA LEU A 281 -4.75 9.01 -25.20
C LEU A 281 -3.41 8.57 -25.79
N LEU A 282 -2.28 9.12 -25.33
CA LEU A 282 -0.94 8.70 -25.79
C LEU A 282 -0.69 7.23 -25.43
N MET A 283 -1.01 6.84 -24.18
CA MET A 283 -0.82 5.47 -23.71
C MET A 283 -1.81 4.52 -24.38
N LEU A 284 -3.05 4.94 -24.59
CA LEU A 284 -4.03 4.16 -25.35
C LEU A 284 -3.57 3.92 -26.80
N THR A 285 -3.01 4.94 -27.44
CA THR A 285 -2.51 4.87 -28.82
C THR A 285 -1.28 3.95 -28.93
N LEU A 286 -0.34 4.04 -27.99
CA LEU A 286 0.87 3.19 -27.95
C LEU A 286 0.59 1.75 -27.49
N SER A 287 -0.56 1.53 -26.86
CA SER A 287 -0.98 0.21 -26.40
C SER A 287 -1.86 -0.47 -27.45
N ARG A 288 -3.07 -0.89 -27.06
CA ARG A 288 -4.09 -1.49 -27.92
C ARG A 288 -5.42 -0.75 -27.76
N GLY A 289 -5.43 0.51 -27.31
CA GLY A 289 -6.62 1.37 -27.28
C GLY A 289 -7.69 1.00 -26.25
N GLY A 290 -7.32 0.35 -25.15
CA GLY A 290 -8.26 0.01 -24.06
C GLY A 290 -7.92 -1.31 -23.36
N PRO A 291 -8.85 -1.85 -22.55
CA PRO A 291 -8.64 -3.07 -21.79
C PRO A 291 -8.32 -4.31 -22.63
N ILE A 292 -7.19 -4.94 -22.34
CA ILE A 292 -6.69 -6.14 -22.99
C ILE A 292 -6.22 -7.21 -22.00
N VAL A 293 -6.32 -8.47 -22.44
CA VAL A 293 -5.90 -9.67 -21.71
C VAL A 293 -4.98 -10.50 -22.59
N TRP A 294 -3.79 -10.81 -22.08
CA TRP A 294 -2.80 -11.61 -22.80
C TRP A 294 -3.01 -13.10 -22.55
N MET A 295 -2.92 -13.90 -23.60
CA MET A 295 -3.03 -15.36 -23.50
C MET A 295 -2.10 -16.07 -24.49
N SER A 296 -1.84 -17.35 -24.22
CA SER A 296 -0.98 -18.17 -25.08
C SER A 296 -1.65 -18.45 -26.42
N GLU A 297 -0.85 -18.66 -27.46
CA GLU A 297 -1.37 -19.12 -28.76
C GLU A 297 -2.10 -20.46 -28.66
N THR A 298 -1.68 -21.34 -27.74
CA THR A 298 -2.31 -22.65 -27.55
C THR A 298 -3.70 -22.49 -26.95
N ASP A 299 -3.82 -21.74 -25.85
CA ASP A 299 -5.11 -21.51 -25.19
C ASP A 299 -6.06 -20.71 -26.07
N ALA A 300 -5.55 -19.75 -26.85
CA ALA A 300 -6.35 -18.99 -27.80
C ALA A 300 -6.93 -19.89 -28.91
N LYS A 301 -6.09 -20.74 -29.52
CA LYS A 301 -6.52 -21.70 -30.54
C LYS A 301 -7.55 -22.70 -30.00
N ASP A 302 -7.33 -23.24 -28.79
CA ASP A 302 -8.27 -24.15 -28.12
C ASP A 302 -9.65 -23.51 -27.90
N LEU A 303 -9.69 -22.19 -27.65
CA LEU A 303 -10.90 -21.43 -27.39
C LEU A 303 -11.51 -20.79 -28.64
N GLY A 304 -10.88 -20.93 -29.82
CA GLY A 304 -11.31 -20.25 -31.05
C GLY A 304 -11.21 -18.73 -30.97
N ILE A 305 -10.22 -18.20 -30.26
CA ILE A 305 -9.95 -16.76 -30.07
C ILE A 305 -8.81 -16.34 -31.00
N GLU A 306 -9.06 -15.32 -31.82
CA GLU A 306 -8.04 -14.64 -32.63
C GLU A 306 -7.43 -13.45 -31.89
N ASP A 307 -6.29 -12.93 -32.36
CA ASP A 307 -5.72 -11.70 -31.80
C ASP A 307 -6.74 -10.56 -31.92
N ASN A 308 -6.91 -9.80 -30.83
CA ASN A 308 -7.82 -8.67 -30.74
C ASN A 308 -9.33 -8.99 -30.70
N ASP A 309 -9.75 -10.27 -30.70
CA ASP A 309 -11.15 -10.65 -30.42
C ASP A 309 -11.61 -10.14 -29.05
N TRP A 310 -12.88 -9.77 -28.93
CA TRP A 310 -13.53 -9.56 -27.64
C TRP A 310 -13.67 -10.89 -26.90
N ILE A 311 -13.21 -10.88 -25.64
CA ILE A 311 -13.27 -12.00 -24.73
C ILE A 311 -13.92 -11.58 -23.42
N GLU A 312 -14.47 -12.56 -22.72
CA GLU A 312 -15.03 -12.40 -21.40
C GLU A 312 -14.30 -13.31 -20.42
N VAL A 313 -13.92 -12.75 -19.27
CA VAL A 313 -13.21 -13.45 -18.21
C VAL A 313 -14.02 -13.35 -16.93
N PHE A 314 -14.33 -14.48 -16.30
CA PHE A 314 -15.24 -14.50 -15.16
C PHE A 314 -14.99 -15.63 -14.18
N ASN A 315 -15.46 -15.46 -12.95
CA ASN A 315 -15.56 -16.52 -11.95
C ASN A 315 -16.70 -16.17 -10.96
N SER A 316 -16.75 -16.85 -9.81
CA SER A 316 -17.77 -16.62 -8.78
C SER A 316 -17.79 -15.19 -8.22
N ASN A 317 -16.70 -14.44 -8.35
CA ASN A 317 -16.58 -13.08 -7.81
C ASN A 317 -17.22 -12.04 -8.75
N GLY A 318 -17.18 -12.27 -10.07
CA GLY A 318 -17.66 -11.33 -11.07
C GLY A 318 -17.15 -11.64 -12.47
N ALA A 319 -17.29 -10.68 -13.38
CA ALA A 319 -16.89 -10.79 -14.78
C ALA A 319 -16.28 -9.49 -15.31
N LEU A 320 -15.38 -9.61 -16.28
CA LEU A 320 -14.80 -8.51 -17.04
C LEU A 320 -14.83 -8.82 -18.54
N THR A 321 -14.85 -7.76 -19.35
CA THR A 321 -14.74 -7.84 -20.81
C THR A 321 -13.46 -7.12 -21.23
N ALA A 322 -12.81 -7.62 -22.28
CA ALA A 322 -11.57 -7.06 -22.81
C ALA A 322 -11.30 -7.63 -24.20
N ARG A 323 -10.28 -7.13 -24.89
CA ARG A 323 -9.75 -7.79 -26.10
C ARG A 323 -8.57 -8.70 -25.80
N ALA A 324 -8.42 -9.76 -26.58
CA ALA A 324 -7.30 -10.68 -26.48
C ALA A 324 -6.01 -10.07 -27.05
N VAL A 325 -4.87 -10.37 -26.42
CA VAL A 325 -3.54 -10.30 -27.04
C VAL A 325 -2.98 -11.72 -27.08
N VAL A 326 -2.94 -12.29 -28.27
CA VAL A 326 -2.46 -13.66 -28.48
C VAL A 326 -0.95 -13.61 -28.72
N SER A 327 -0.19 -14.34 -27.92
CA SER A 327 1.28 -14.27 -28.00
C SER A 327 1.98 -15.56 -27.55
N GLN A 328 2.94 -16.02 -28.37
CA GLN A 328 3.84 -17.13 -28.05
C GLN A 328 4.55 -17.00 -26.69
N ARG A 329 4.83 -15.78 -26.23
CA ARG A 329 5.58 -15.56 -24.98
C ARG A 329 4.79 -15.94 -23.73
N VAL A 330 3.48 -16.07 -23.84
CA VAL A 330 2.61 -16.47 -22.72
C VAL A 330 2.56 -17.99 -22.67
N PRO A 331 3.01 -18.62 -21.57
CA PRO A 331 2.92 -20.07 -21.41
C PRO A 331 1.46 -20.54 -21.38
N ALA A 332 1.20 -21.75 -21.88
CA ALA A 332 -0.14 -22.34 -21.79
C ALA A 332 -0.58 -22.55 -20.33
N GLY A 333 -1.87 -22.36 -20.05
CA GLY A 333 -2.46 -22.53 -18.71
C GLY A 333 -2.49 -21.26 -17.86
N MET A 334 -1.92 -20.15 -18.34
CA MET A 334 -2.02 -18.84 -17.68
C MET A 334 -2.51 -17.75 -18.63
N THR A 335 -3.08 -16.71 -18.05
CA THR A 335 -3.43 -15.46 -18.73
C THR A 335 -2.92 -14.28 -17.92
N MET A 336 -2.62 -13.17 -18.60
CA MET A 336 -2.16 -11.93 -17.96
C MET A 336 -3.07 -10.76 -18.37
N MET A 337 -3.91 -10.30 -17.46
CA MET A 337 -4.50 -8.97 -17.57
C MET A 337 -3.61 -8.00 -16.82
N TYR A 338 -2.81 -7.22 -17.55
CA TYR A 338 -1.94 -6.25 -16.91
C TYR A 338 -2.75 -5.29 -16.02
N HIS A 339 -2.22 -5.05 -14.81
CA HIS A 339 -2.93 -4.47 -13.68
C HIS A 339 -3.47 -3.07 -13.99
N ALA A 340 -4.75 -2.88 -13.63
CA ALA A 340 -5.47 -1.61 -13.58
C ALA A 340 -5.56 -0.84 -14.91
N GLN A 341 -6.31 -1.38 -15.87
CA GLN A 341 -6.69 -0.68 -17.12
C GLN A 341 -8.00 0.15 -17.00
N GLU A 342 -8.52 0.27 -15.76
CA GLU A 342 -9.73 1.03 -15.36
C GLU A 342 -11.05 0.60 -16.04
N ARG A 343 -12.19 1.18 -15.59
CA ARG A 343 -13.55 0.84 -16.06
C ARG A 343 -14.24 1.97 -16.83
N ILE A 344 -13.48 2.78 -17.56
CA ILE A 344 -13.99 4.02 -18.19
C ILE A 344 -13.76 4.15 -19.70
N VAL A 345 -12.87 3.34 -20.29
CA VAL A 345 -12.52 3.43 -21.72
C VAL A 345 -12.75 2.07 -22.39
N ASN A 346 -13.42 2.07 -23.54
CA ASN A 346 -13.49 0.94 -24.49
C ASN A 346 -13.85 -0.42 -23.84
N LEU A 347 -14.97 -0.46 -23.13
CA LEU A 347 -15.49 -1.66 -22.49
C LEU A 347 -16.94 -1.89 -22.89
N PRO A 348 -17.30 -2.99 -23.57
CA PRO A 348 -18.69 -3.33 -23.85
C PRO A 348 -19.38 -3.87 -22.59
N GLY A 349 -20.68 -4.12 -22.70
CA GLY A 349 -21.46 -4.88 -21.73
C GLY A 349 -20.99 -6.33 -21.62
N SER A 350 -21.15 -6.91 -20.44
CA SER A 350 -20.84 -8.31 -20.12
C SER A 350 -22.05 -9.20 -20.42
N GLU A 351 -21.82 -10.31 -21.12
CA GLU A 351 -22.86 -11.33 -21.36
C GLU A 351 -23.20 -12.09 -20.07
N ILE A 352 -22.27 -12.19 -19.12
CA ILE A 352 -22.49 -12.83 -17.81
C ILE A 352 -23.37 -11.99 -16.88
N THR A 353 -23.08 -10.70 -16.75
CA THR A 353 -23.72 -9.82 -15.76
C THR A 353 -24.84 -8.94 -16.31
N GLN A 354 -24.91 -8.77 -17.64
CA GLN A 354 -25.82 -7.83 -18.31
C GLN A 354 -25.62 -6.36 -17.86
N GLN A 355 -24.42 -6.05 -17.38
CA GLN A 355 -23.98 -4.71 -16.99
C GLN A 355 -22.74 -4.34 -17.82
N ARG A 356 -22.24 -3.11 -17.70
CA ARG A 356 -20.91 -2.74 -18.22
C ARG A 356 -19.87 -3.77 -17.76
N GLY A 357 -18.99 -4.21 -18.65
CA GLY A 357 -17.87 -5.10 -18.29
C GLY A 357 -17.11 -4.62 -17.05
N GLY A 358 -16.72 -5.57 -16.19
CA GLY A 358 -15.90 -5.29 -15.02
C GLY A 358 -14.43 -5.09 -15.35
N ILE A 359 -13.59 -5.19 -14.31
CA ILE A 359 -12.14 -5.00 -14.35
C ILE A 359 -11.41 -6.24 -13.84
N HIS A 360 -10.07 -6.24 -13.90
CA HIS A 360 -9.26 -7.34 -13.36
C HIS A 360 -9.60 -7.71 -11.90
N ASN A 361 -9.93 -6.74 -11.02
CA ASN A 361 -10.30 -7.03 -9.64
C ASN A 361 -11.75 -7.52 -9.48
N SER A 362 -12.60 -7.42 -10.51
CA SER A 362 -13.96 -7.99 -10.50
C SER A 362 -13.95 -9.51 -10.39
N VAL A 363 -12.83 -10.16 -10.76
CA VAL A 363 -12.64 -11.62 -10.64
C VAL A 363 -11.79 -12.01 -9.45
N THR A 364 -11.41 -11.07 -8.56
CA THR A 364 -10.60 -11.37 -7.37
C THR A 364 -11.41 -11.23 -6.09
N ARG A 365 -10.99 -11.91 -5.02
CA ARG A 365 -11.57 -11.73 -3.67
C ARG A 365 -10.50 -11.82 -2.59
N ILE A 366 -10.60 -10.96 -1.58
CA ILE A 366 -9.72 -10.99 -0.42
C ILE A 366 -9.88 -12.33 0.31
N THR A 367 -8.75 -13.01 0.56
CA THR A 367 -8.65 -14.19 1.41
C THR A 367 -7.42 -14.00 2.29
N PRO A 368 -7.60 -13.60 3.57
CA PRO A 368 -6.46 -13.30 4.42
C PRO A 368 -5.75 -14.59 4.85
N LYS A 369 -4.47 -14.45 5.24
CA LYS A 369 -3.66 -15.54 5.80
C LYS A 369 -3.49 -15.34 7.31
N PRO A 370 -3.84 -16.31 8.15
CA PRO A 370 -3.76 -16.16 9.61
C PRO A 370 -2.38 -15.76 10.13
N THR A 371 -1.29 -16.24 9.51
CA THR A 371 0.07 -15.87 9.94
C THR A 371 0.35 -14.37 9.84
N HIS A 372 -0.38 -13.63 9.01
CA HIS A 372 -0.26 -12.16 8.89
C HIS A 372 -1.10 -11.38 9.91
N MET A 373 -1.79 -12.06 10.83
CA MET A 373 -2.58 -11.47 11.90
C MET A 373 -1.91 -11.56 13.26
N ILE A 374 -0.73 -12.18 13.33
CA ILE A 374 0.06 -12.29 14.56
C ILE A 374 0.42 -10.89 15.06
N GLY A 375 0.33 -10.68 16.38
CA GLY A 375 0.65 -9.42 17.04
C GLY A 375 1.21 -9.64 18.45
N GLY A 376 1.82 -8.61 19.03
CA GLY A 376 2.33 -8.67 20.41
C GLY A 376 3.51 -9.63 20.61
N TYR A 377 4.34 -9.84 19.58
CA TYR A 377 5.45 -10.78 19.63
C TYR A 377 6.71 -10.27 18.91
N ALA A 378 7.41 -9.32 19.51
CA ALA A 378 8.65 -8.73 18.98
C ALA A 378 8.49 -8.26 17.51
N GLN A 379 9.19 -8.88 16.54
CA GLN A 379 9.06 -8.55 15.11
C GLN A 379 7.66 -8.83 14.53
N LEU A 380 6.87 -9.68 15.17
CA LEU A 380 5.48 -9.98 14.82
C LEU A 380 4.55 -9.16 15.74
N ALA A 381 4.71 -7.84 15.73
CA ALA A 381 3.83 -6.88 16.36
C ALA A 381 3.31 -5.87 15.31
N TYR A 382 2.21 -5.20 15.62
CA TYR A 382 1.57 -4.32 14.63
C TYR A 382 2.40 -3.06 14.41
N GLY A 383 2.31 -2.50 13.21
CA GLY A 383 2.74 -1.15 12.91
C GLY A 383 2.06 -0.73 11.61
N PHE A 384 1.74 0.56 11.47
CA PHE A 384 1.05 1.02 10.27
C PHE A 384 1.91 0.77 9.02
N ASN A 385 1.39 -0.07 8.11
CA ASN A 385 2.10 -0.61 6.93
C ASN A 385 3.34 -1.47 7.25
N TYR A 386 3.58 -1.85 8.50
CA TYR A 386 4.65 -2.77 8.89
C TYR A 386 4.19 -4.23 8.83
N TYR A 387 3.02 -4.52 9.42
CA TYR A 387 2.46 -5.87 9.48
C TYR A 387 0.94 -5.85 9.35
N GLY A 388 0.37 -6.95 8.88
CA GLY A 388 -1.07 -7.10 8.64
C GLY A 388 -1.37 -7.95 7.42
N THR A 389 -2.63 -8.32 7.25
CA THR A 389 -3.09 -9.11 6.10
C THR A 389 -2.79 -8.40 4.78
N VAL A 390 -2.44 -9.18 3.75
CA VAL A 390 -2.09 -8.67 2.42
C VAL A 390 -3.14 -9.02 1.38
N GLY A 391 -3.30 -8.19 0.35
CA GLY A 391 -4.21 -8.42 -0.78
C GLY A 391 -3.63 -9.37 -1.84
N SER A 392 -3.28 -10.60 -1.45
CA SER A 392 -2.77 -11.63 -2.38
C SER A 392 -3.81 -11.96 -3.46
N ASN A 393 -3.38 -12.13 -4.71
CA ASN A 393 -4.28 -12.26 -5.85
C ASN A 393 -3.80 -13.19 -6.99
N ARG A 394 -2.59 -13.73 -6.93
CA ARG A 394 -1.98 -14.45 -8.08
C ARG A 394 -2.39 -15.92 -8.19
N ASP A 395 -2.91 -16.48 -7.11
CA ASP A 395 -3.50 -17.82 -7.05
C ASP A 395 -4.86 -17.92 -7.75
N GLU A 396 -5.45 -16.77 -8.14
CA GLU A 396 -6.79 -16.74 -8.70
C GLU A 396 -6.87 -17.48 -10.05
N PHE A 397 -7.98 -18.17 -10.25
CA PHE A 397 -8.34 -18.79 -11.52
C PHE A 397 -9.63 -18.20 -12.05
N VAL A 398 -9.75 -18.20 -13.37
CA VAL A 398 -10.90 -17.63 -14.10
C VAL A 398 -11.30 -18.53 -15.24
N VAL A 399 -12.57 -18.44 -15.62
CA VAL A 399 -13.07 -18.92 -16.91
C VAL A 399 -12.77 -17.86 -17.95
N VAL A 400 -12.21 -18.27 -19.09
CA VAL A 400 -12.01 -17.43 -20.28
C VAL A 400 -12.81 -18.00 -21.45
N ARG A 401 -13.44 -17.12 -22.22
CA ARG A 401 -14.14 -17.45 -23.48
C ARG A 401 -14.17 -16.28 -24.45
N LYS A 402 -14.39 -16.57 -25.74
CA LYS A 402 -14.76 -15.57 -26.75
C LYS A 402 -16.15 -15.01 -26.47
N MET A 403 -16.32 -13.70 -26.58
CA MET A 403 -17.65 -13.07 -26.52
C MET A 403 -18.43 -13.33 -27.81
N LYS A 404 -19.76 -13.38 -27.70
CA LYS A 404 -20.66 -13.48 -28.86
C LYS A 404 -21.31 -12.13 -29.18
N ASN A 405 -22.06 -11.56 -28.25
CA ASN A 405 -22.73 -10.27 -28.45
C ASN A 405 -21.94 -9.15 -27.77
N ILE A 406 -21.58 -8.13 -28.54
CA ILE A 406 -20.83 -6.95 -28.09
C ILE A 406 -21.85 -5.82 -28.02
N ASN A 407 -22.59 -5.79 -26.91
CA ASN A 407 -23.60 -4.77 -26.66
C ASN A 407 -22.99 -3.64 -25.83
N TRP A 408 -23.01 -2.41 -26.34
CA TRP A 408 -22.39 -1.27 -25.67
C TRP A 408 -23.26 -0.65 -24.58
N LEU A 409 -24.56 -0.97 -24.53
CA LEU A 409 -25.48 -0.52 -23.47
C LEU A 409 -25.54 1.01 -23.32
N ASP A 410 -25.38 1.75 -24.42
CA ASP A 410 -25.40 3.22 -24.48
C ASP A 410 -26.56 3.78 -25.32
N GLY A 411 -27.28 2.93 -26.04
CA GLY A 411 -28.42 3.34 -26.87
C GLY A 411 -28.01 3.88 -28.25
N GLU A 412 -26.75 3.76 -28.65
CA GLU A 412 -26.27 4.25 -29.95
C GLU A 412 -26.69 3.37 -31.13
N GLY A 413 -27.13 2.13 -30.88
CA GLY A 413 -27.53 1.19 -31.93
C GLY A 413 -26.36 0.68 -32.78
N ASN A 414 -25.14 0.75 -32.26
CA ASN A 414 -23.91 0.33 -32.91
C ASN A 414 -23.28 -0.85 -32.16
N ASP A 415 -24.09 -1.86 -31.87
CA ASP A 415 -23.67 -3.12 -31.26
C ASP A 415 -23.13 -4.10 -32.33
N GLN A 416 -22.28 -5.04 -31.93
CA GLN A 416 -21.69 -6.03 -32.85
C GLN A 416 -21.95 -7.46 -32.40
N VAL A 417 -21.81 -8.40 -33.33
CA VAL A 417 -21.82 -9.84 -33.05
C VAL A 417 -20.52 -10.44 -33.60
N GLN A 418 -19.81 -11.18 -32.76
CA GLN A 418 -18.67 -11.99 -33.16
C GLN A 418 -19.13 -13.39 -33.55
N GLU A 419 -19.06 -13.70 -34.84
CA GLU A 419 -19.34 -15.03 -35.35
C GLU A 419 -18.27 -16.04 -34.91
N SER A 420 -18.67 -17.30 -34.77
CA SER A 420 -17.74 -18.41 -34.50
C SER A 420 -16.81 -18.60 -35.69
N VAL A 421 -15.51 -18.80 -35.42
CA VAL A 421 -14.56 -19.21 -36.46
C VAL A 421 -14.98 -20.62 -36.92
N LYS A 422 -15.16 -20.79 -38.24
CA LYS A 422 -15.57 -22.06 -38.86
C LYS A 422 -14.53 -23.17 -38.70
#